data_AF-A0A1T1BID4-F1
#
_entry.id   AF-A0A1T1BID4-F1
#
_cell.length_a   1.000
_cell.length_b   1.000
_cell.length_c   1.000
_cell.angle_alpha   90.00
_cell.angle_beta   90.00
_cell.angle_gamma   90.00
#
_symmetry.space_group_name_H-M   'P 1'
#
loop_
_entity.id
_entity.type
_entity.pdbx_description
1 polymer ?
#
loop_
_entity_poly.entity_id
_entity_poly.type
_entity_poly.pdbx_seq_one_letter_code
_entity_poly.pdbx_strand_id
1 'polypeptide(L)'
;MELGIFKKFWDGQPNHLPFLSLRSYADEPKEFNLNLSISKLEFILENNSEESIKESIKLILSHEDWRLHLIASMTLLTLRQTTRENLTPYFWERINKGSWVSPQIMVALSLTDIEFKEKSKKILSEGLKINYSDLPEIEHHVFRGGTPRNIAEKKIIASLDYLINDIVNDTHDNDAGGSICKSWKENLEQLILQNKFKLQQFLT
;
A
#
# COMPACT_ATOMS: atom_id res chain seq x y z
N MET A 1 -20.10 5.06 -0.20
CA MET A 1 -18.72 5.27 -0.69
C MET A 1 -18.62 4.70 -2.10
N GLU A 2 -18.25 5.53 -3.08
CA GLU A 2 -17.96 5.07 -4.44
C GLU A 2 -16.53 4.51 -4.49
N LEU A 3 -16.38 3.30 -5.03
CA LEU A 3 -15.12 2.54 -5.05
C LEU A 3 -14.69 2.14 -6.47
N GLY A 4 -15.38 2.66 -7.49
CA GLY A 4 -15.17 2.26 -8.88
C GLY A 4 -15.24 0.75 -9.06
N ILE A 5 -14.29 0.20 -9.81
CA ILE A 5 -14.21 -1.24 -10.09
C ILE A 5 -13.92 -2.09 -8.85
N PHE A 6 -13.35 -1.51 -7.80
CA PHE A 6 -12.97 -2.23 -6.57
C PHE A 6 -14.15 -2.50 -5.63
N LYS A 7 -15.36 -2.01 -5.93
CA LYS A 7 -16.56 -2.33 -5.14
C LYS A 7 -16.76 -3.84 -4.99
N LYS A 8 -16.50 -4.62 -6.05
CA LYS A 8 -16.64 -6.07 -6.07
C LYS A 8 -15.56 -6.80 -5.26
N PHE A 9 -14.46 -6.13 -4.91
CA PHE A 9 -13.39 -6.73 -4.11
C PHE A 9 -13.91 -7.15 -2.72
N TRP A 10 -14.76 -6.33 -2.11
CA TRP A 10 -15.27 -6.53 -0.77
C TRP A 10 -16.24 -7.70 -0.68
N ASP A 11 -17.36 -7.66 -1.41
CA ASP A 11 -18.34 -8.78 -1.48
C ASP A 11 -18.72 -9.37 -0.11
N GLY A 12 -18.88 -8.51 0.89
CA GLY A 12 -19.18 -8.91 2.27
C GLY A 12 -18.02 -9.54 3.05
N GLN A 13 -16.83 -9.65 2.48
CA GLN A 13 -15.65 -10.28 3.08
C GLN A 13 -14.49 -9.28 3.28
N PRO A 14 -13.67 -9.44 4.33
CA PRO A 14 -12.54 -8.56 4.60
C PRO A 14 -11.29 -8.94 3.78
N ASN A 15 -11.44 -9.05 2.45
CA ASN A 15 -10.38 -9.49 1.51
C ASN A 15 -9.11 -8.61 1.51
N HIS A 16 -9.15 -7.43 2.14
CA HIS A 16 -7.97 -6.58 2.30
C HIS A 16 -7.04 -7.06 3.43
N LEU A 17 -7.56 -7.78 4.44
CA LEU A 17 -6.78 -8.17 5.62
C LEU A 17 -5.56 -9.04 5.27
N PRO A 18 -5.66 -10.04 4.37
CA PRO A 18 -4.48 -10.82 3.98
C PRO A 18 -3.36 -9.99 3.35
N PHE A 19 -3.70 -8.86 2.71
CA PHE A 19 -2.70 -7.95 2.14
C PHE A 19 -1.89 -7.20 3.20
N LEU A 20 -2.35 -7.13 4.46
CA LEU A 20 -1.68 -6.36 5.50
C LEU A 20 -0.33 -6.97 5.87
N SER A 21 -0.25 -8.30 5.91
CA SER A 21 0.96 -9.05 6.24
C SER A 21 1.56 -9.80 5.04
N LEU A 22 0.77 -10.08 3.99
CA LEU A 22 1.14 -10.95 2.87
C LEU A 22 1.58 -12.36 3.33
N ARG A 23 1.02 -12.85 4.43
CA ARG A 23 1.28 -14.20 4.94
C ARG A 23 0.06 -15.08 4.81
N SER A 24 0.31 -16.33 4.46
CA SER A 24 -0.66 -17.40 4.68
C SER A 24 -0.48 -17.98 6.07
N TYR A 25 -1.60 -18.29 6.73
CA TYR A 25 -1.64 -18.92 8.03
C TYR A 25 -2.08 -20.39 7.90
N ALA A 26 -1.77 -21.23 8.89
CA ALA A 26 -2.18 -22.64 8.85
C ALA A 26 -3.72 -22.78 8.87
N ASP A 27 -4.39 -21.93 9.65
CA ASP A 27 -5.85 -21.92 9.82
C ASP A 27 -6.47 -20.69 9.15
N GLU A 28 -6.30 -20.57 7.83
CA GLU A 28 -6.95 -19.50 7.06
C GLU A 28 -8.45 -19.75 6.87
N PRO A 29 -9.29 -18.69 6.93
CA PRO A 29 -10.68 -18.79 6.54
C PRO A 29 -10.81 -19.29 5.09
N LYS A 30 -11.84 -20.10 4.84
CA LYS A 30 -12.12 -20.63 3.50
C LYS A 30 -12.72 -19.56 2.59
N GLU A 31 -13.37 -18.57 3.19
CA GLU A 31 -14.12 -17.50 2.55
C GLU A 31 -13.23 -16.34 2.12
N PHE A 32 -12.15 -16.08 2.87
CA PHE A 32 -11.15 -15.08 2.53
C PHE A 32 -9.77 -15.51 3.03
N ASN A 33 -8.79 -15.50 2.12
CA ASN A 33 -7.38 -15.74 2.43
C ASN A 33 -6.52 -15.02 1.40
N LEU A 34 -5.19 -15.12 1.55
CA LEU A 34 -4.27 -14.40 0.68
C LEU A 34 -4.45 -14.77 -0.79
N ASN A 35 -4.52 -16.07 -1.10
CA ASN A 35 -4.66 -16.53 -2.48
C ASN A 35 -5.99 -16.08 -3.09
N LEU A 36 -7.11 -16.23 -2.36
CA LEU A 36 -8.41 -15.76 -2.83
C LEU A 36 -8.43 -14.25 -3.05
N SER A 37 -7.78 -13.48 -2.18
CA SER A 37 -7.72 -12.02 -2.29
C SER A 37 -6.89 -11.60 -3.50
N ILE A 38 -5.77 -12.27 -3.78
CA ILE A 38 -4.97 -12.06 -5.00
C ILE A 38 -5.79 -12.41 -6.23
N SER A 39 -6.35 -13.62 -6.33
CA SER A 39 -7.16 -14.05 -7.48
C SER A 39 -8.32 -13.11 -7.76
N LYS A 40 -8.95 -12.58 -6.71
CA LYS A 40 -10.06 -11.64 -6.85
C LYS A 40 -9.59 -10.29 -7.37
N LEU A 41 -8.44 -9.80 -6.91
CA LEU A 41 -7.85 -8.58 -7.44
C LEU A 41 -7.48 -8.74 -8.92
N GLU A 42 -6.78 -9.83 -9.27
CA GLU A 42 -6.42 -10.15 -10.65
C GLU A 42 -7.65 -10.21 -11.55
N PHE A 43 -8.69 -10.93 -11.13
CA PHE A 43 -9.95 -11.00 -11.87
C PHE A 43 -10.59 -9.63 -12.11
N ILE A 44 -10.57 -8.73 -11.11
CA ILE A 44 -11.07 -7.36 -11.29
C ILE A 44 -10.25 -6.62 -12.35
N LEU A 45 -8.92 -6.73 -12.31
CA LEU A 45 -8.05 -6.02 -13.25
C LEU A 45 -8.15 -6.57 -14.68
N GLU A 46 -8.24 -7.89 -14.84
CA GLU A 46 -8.38 -8.54 -16.15
C GLU A 46 -9.70 -8.21 -16.85
N ASN A 47 -10.76 -7.94 -16.09
CA ASN A 47 -12.10 -7.68 -16.61
C ASN A 47 -12.45 -6.19 -16.73
N ASN A 48 -11.47 -5.28 -16.58
CA ASN A 48 -11.68 -3.84 -16.70
C ASN A 48 -10.62 -3.20 -17.58
N SER A 49 -10.97 -2.08 -18.23
CA SER A 49 -10.02 -1.32 -19.04
C SER A 49 -8.97 -0.63 -18.19
N GLU A 50 -7.80 -0.38 -18.77
CA GLU A 50 -6.71 0.37 -18.12
C GLU A 50 -7.18 1.75 -17.62
N GLU A 51 -8.02 2.44 -18.39
CA GLU A 51 -8.59 3.73 -17.98
C GLU A 51 -9.46 3.60 -16.73
N SER A 52 -10.37 2.63 -16.69
CA SER A 52 -11.21 2.37 -15.52
C SER A 52 -10.40 1.99 -14.28
N ILE A 53 -9.30 1.26 -14.47
CA ILE A 53 -8.36 0.92 -13.39
C ILE A 53 -7.69 2.19 -12.85
N LYS A 54 -7.12 3.04 -13.73
CA LYS A 54 -6.46 4.28 -13.32
C LYS A 54 -7.41 5.19 -12.54
N GLU A 55 -8.61 5.43 -13.07
CA GLU A 55 -9.60 6.29 -12.42
C GLU A 55 -10.08 5.70 -11.09
N SER A 56 -10.27 4.38 -11.01
CA SER A 56 -10.63 3.73 -9.75
C SER A 56 -9.51 3.82 -8.72
N ILE A 57 -8.24 3.71 -9.11
CA ILE A 57 -7.09 3.87 -8.20
C ILE A 57 -7.03 5.29 -7.65
N LYS A 58 -7.13 6.30 -8.52
CA LYS A 58 -7.19 7.72 -8.11
C LYS A 58 -8.33 7.95 -7.12
N LEU A 59 -9.51 7.41 -7.43
CA LEU A 59 -10.67 7.49 -6.56
C LEU A 59 -10.38 6.88 -5.18
N ILE A 60 -9.89 5.63 -5.11
CA ILE A 60 -9.68 4.96 -3.82
C ILE A 60 -8.53 5.54 -3.00
N LEU A 61 -7.52 6.16 -3.64
CA LEU A 61 -6.47 6.93 -2.96
C LEU A 61 -6.98 8.29 -2.44
N SER A 62 -8.03 8.85 -3.03
CA SER A 62 -8.61 10.11 -2.54
C SER A 62 -9.35 9.96 -1.21
N HIS A 63 -9.84 8.74 -0.91
CA HIS A 63 -10.48 8.41 0.37
C HIS A 63 -9.46 8.38 1.52
N GLU A 64 -9.96 8.47 2.76
CA GLU A 64 -9.12 8.41 3.97
C GLU A 64 -8.92 6.97 4.48
N ASP A 65 -9.68 6.01 3.95
CA ASP A 65 -9.68 4.62 4.41
C ASP A 65 -8.40 3.88 4.00
N TRP A 66 -7.54 3.59 4.99
CA TRP A 66 -6.29 2.87 4.78
C TRP A 66 -6.45 1.52 4.08
N ARG A 67 -7.60 0.85 4.23
CA ARG A 67 -7.86 -0.45 3.62
C ARG A 67 -7.89 -0.34 2.10
N LEU A 68 -8.37 0.79 1.60
CA LEU A 68 -8.37 1.12 0.18
C LEU A 68 -6.96 1.38 -0.34
N HIS A 69 -6.11 2.04 0.46
CA HIS A 69 -4.73 2.30 0.07
C HIS A 69 -3.92 1.00 -0.04
N LEU A 70 -4.27 -0.01 0.76
CA LEU A 70 -3.67 -1.34 0.67
C LEU A 70 -4.04 -2.05 -0.64
N ILE A 71 -5.31 -1.99 -1.04
CA ILE A 71 -5.77 -2.49 -2.36
C ILE A 71 -5.07 -1.76 -3.49
N ALA A 72 -4.96 -0.42 -3.40
CA ALA A 72 -4.24 0.39 -4.38
C ALA A 72 -2.77 -0.04 -4.50
N SER A 73 -2.09 -0.27 -3.38
CA SER A 73 -0.67 -0.67 -3.35
C SER A 73 -0.44 -2.03 -4.01
N MET A 74 -1.30 -3.01 -3.71
CA MET A 74 -1.26 -4.31 -4.38
C MET A 74 -1.55 -4.20 -5.87
N THR A 75 -2.50 -3.33 -6.25
CA THR A 75 -2.82 -3.09 -7.66
C THR A 75 -1.62 -2.48 -8.40
N LEU A 76 -0.97 -1.46 -7.84
CA LEU A 76 0.18 -0.81 -8.49
C LEU A 76 1.27 -1.82 -8.88
N LEU A 77 1.51 -2.82 -8.02
CA LEU A 77 2.48 -3.89 -8.26
C LEU A 77 2.11 -4.82 -9.42
N THR A 78 0.83 -4.98 -9.76
CA THR A 78 0.37 -5.85 -10.86
C THR A 78 0.26 -5.14 -12.21
N LEU A 79 0.38 -3.82 -12.26
CA LEU A 79 0.24 -3.03 -13.49
C LEU A 79 1.53 -2.98 -14.32
N ARG A 80 1.40 -2.62 -15.59
CA ARG A 80 2.54 -2.33 -16.47
C ARG A 80 3.25 -1.04 -16.07
N GLN A 81 4.53 -0.93 -16.42
CA GLN A 81 5.35 0.23 -16.07
C GLN A 81 4.76 1.57 -16.53
N THR A 82 4.27 1.65 -17.77
CA THR A 82 3.63 2.87 -18.32
C THR A 82 2.41 3.30 -17.52
N THR A 83 1.59 2.35 -17.04
CA THR A 83 0.42 2.65 -16.21
C THR A 83 0.85 3.09 -14.80
N ARG A 84 1.88 2.45 -14.23
CA ARG A 84 2.43 2.80 -12.91
C ARG A 84 2.94 4.23 -12.87
N GLU A 85 3.70 4.66 -13.88
CA GLU A 85 4.24 6.02 -13.97
C GLU A 85 3.15 7.10 -13.90
N ASN A 86 1.98 6.84 -14.51
CA ASN A 86 0.83 7.73 -14.45
C ASN A 86 0.14 7.77 -13.07
N LEU A 87 0.36 6.76 -12.23
CA LEU A 87 -0.30 6.60 -10.93
C LEU A 87 0.60 6.95 -9.75
N THR A 88 1.90 6.76 -9.87
CA THR A 88 2.91 7.05 -8.84
C THR A 88 2.74 8.42 -8.18
N PRO A 89 2.48 9.54 -8.90
CA PRO A 89 2.25 10.83 -8.26
C PRO A 89 1.10 10.83 -7.23
N TYR A 90 0.03 10.07 -7.47
CA TYR A 90 -1.12 9.98 -6.57
C TYR A 90 -0.80 9.17 -5.30
N PHE A 91 0.10 8.20 -5.37
CA PHE A 91 0.59 7.49 -4.18
C PHE A 91 1.44 8.40 -3.31
N TRP A 92 2.33 9.19 -3.91
CA TRP A 92 3.08 10.21 -3.16
C TRP A 92 2.17 11.28 -2.56
N GLU A 93 1.15 11.73 -3.29
CA GLU A 93 0.12 12.60 -2.74
C GLU A 93 -0.59 11.96 -1.54
N ARG A 94 -0.92 10.67 -1.63
CA ARG A 94 -1.55 9.95 -0.51
C ARG A 94 -0.65 9.89 0.71
N ILE A 95 0.64 9.71 0.52
CA ILE A 95 1.64 9.73 1.60
C ILE A 95 1.70 11.10 2.26
N ASN A 96 1.68 12.18 1.48
CA ASN A 96 1.62 13.55 2.00
C ASN A 96 0.32 13.84 2.76
N LYS A 97 -0.78 13.12 2.47
CA LYS A 97 -2.04 13.20 3.22
C LYS A 97 -2.17 12.14 4.32
N GLY A 98 -1.15 11.30 4.49
CA GLY A 98 -1.10 10.22 5.48
C GLY A 98 -1.89 8.97 5.06
N SER A 99 -1.42 7.84 5.58
CA SER A 99 -2.05 6.52 5.47
C SER A 99 -1.50 5.62 6.57
N TRP A 100 -2.37 4.82 7.21
CA TRP A 100 -1.91 3.86 8.22
C TRP A 100 -0.95 2.81 7.64
N VAL A 101 -1.20 2.42 6.39
CA VAL A 101 -0.42 1.47 5.60
C VAL A 101 0.65 2.16 4.76
N SER A 102 1.20 3.29 5.25
CA SER A 102 2.31 3.96 4.59
C SER A 102 3.53 3.06 4.36
N PRO A 103 3.90 2.10 5.24
CA PRO A 103 5.00 1.18 4.93
C PRO A 103 4.74 0.33 3.67
N GLN A 104 3.52 -0.18 3.50
CA GLN A 104 3.13 -0.98 2.33
C GLN A 104 3.14 -0.15 1.04
N ILE A 105 2.66 1.10 1.11
CA ILE A 105 2.77 2.05 -0.01
C ILE A 105 4.24 2.32 -0.34
N MET A 106 5.10 2.51 0.66
CA MET A 106 6.54 2.74 0.47
C MET A 106 7.21 1.55 -0.22
N VAL A 107 6.91 0.31 0.17
CA VAL A 107 7.43 -0.87 -0.55
C VAL A 107 6.93 -0.88 -1.99
N ALA A 108 5.64 -0.65 -2.23
CA ALA A 108 5.08 -0.63 -3.58
C ALA A 108 5.78 0.43 -4.46
N LEU A 109 5.97 1.64 -3.94
CA LEU A 109 6.70 2.72 -4.63
C LEU A 109 8.17 2.36 -4.87
N SER A 110 8.86 1.70 -3.92
CA SER A 110 10.26 1.29 -4.09
C SER A 110 10.49 0.32 -5.24
N LEU A 111 9.45 -0.41 -5.65
CA LEU A 111 9.48 -1.36 -6.75
C LEU A 111 8.94 -0.78 -8.06
N THR A 112 8.27 0.38 -8.04
CA THR A 112 7.48 0.87 -9.19
C THR A 112 7.84 2.28 -9.64
N ASP A 113 8.35 3.13 -8.75
CA ASP A 113 8.78 4.48 -9.05
C ASP A 113 10.29 4.52 -9.33
N ILE A 114 10.65 4.89 -10.57
CA ILE A 114 12.05 5.05 -11.00
C ILE A 114 12.78 6.16 -10.21
N GLU A 115 12.05 7.14 -9.69
CA GLU A 115 12.60 8.26 -8.91
C GLU A 115 12.54 8.01 -7.39
N PHE A 116 12.12 6.81 -6.96
CA PHE A 116 11.88 6.50 -5.55
C PHE A 116 13.07 6.88 -4.66
N LYS A 117 14.29 6.51 -5.10
CA LYS A 117 15.52 6.73 -4.32
C LYS A 117 15.82 8.22 -4.13
N GLU A 118 15.60 9.04 -5.15
CA GLU A 118 15.85 10.48 -5.08
C GLU A 118 14.82 11.18 -4.18
N LYS A 119 13.53 10.87 -4.36
CA LYS A 119 12.44 11.39 -3.52
C LYS A 119 12.61 10.99 -2.05
N SER A 120 12.98 9.73 -1.80
CA SER A 120 13.20 9.22 -0.45
C SER A 120 14.36 9.90 0.26
N LYS A 121 15.50 10.11 -0.44
CA LYS A 121 16.64 10.85 0.11
C LYS A 121 16.26 12.28 0.47
N LYS A 122 15.47 12.94 -0.38
CA LYS A 122 14.98 14.29 -0.11
C LYS A 122 14.12 14.32 1.16
N ILE A 123 13.19 13.38 1.31
CA ILE A 123 12.37 13.26 2.52
C ILE A 123 13.22 13.01 3.76
N LEU A 124 14.23 12.13 3.69
CA LEU A 124 15.12 11.86 4.82
C LEU A 124 15.95 13.09 5.22
N SER A 125 16.35 13.95 4.27
CA SER A 125 17.13 15.15 4.56
C SER A 125 16.29 16.35 5.00
N GLU A 126 15.12 16.54 4.40
CA GLU A 126 14.27 17.73 4.61
C GLU A 126 13.14 17.50 5.61
N GLY A 127 12.86 16.23 5.94
CA GLY A 127 11.67 15.82 6.66
C GLY A 127 10.44 15.70 5.76
N LEU A 128 9.37 15.15 6.33
CA LEU A 128 8.05 15.08 5.70
C LEU A 128 7.05 15.72 6.64
N LYS A 129 6.14 16.52 6.09
CA LYS A 129 4.99 17.03 6.82
C LYS A 129 3.71 16.43 6.24
N ILE A 130 2.95 15.72 7.07
CA ILE A 130 1.67 15.16 6.64
C ILE A 130 0.56 16.20 6.82
N ASN A 131 -0.18 16.45 5.75
CA ASN A 131 -1.38 17.27 5.74
C ASN A 131 -2.63 16.40 5.92
N TYR A 132 -2.93 16.06 7.18
CA TYR A 132 -4.15 15.34 7.53
C TYR A 132 -5.37 16.25 7.41
N SER A 133 -6.43 15.79 6.73
CA SER A 133 -7.75 16.43 6.85
C SER A 133 -8.27 16.30 8.29
N ASP A 134 -9.02 17.28 8.78
CA ASP A 134 -9.61 17.20 10.12
C ASP A 134 -10.80 16.25 10.13
N LEU A 135 -10.72 15.23 10.99
CA LEU A 135 -11.75 14.22 11.20
C LEU A 135 -12.02 14.09 12.71
N PRO A 136 -13.27 13.78 13.11
CA PRO A 136 -13.58 13.35 14.47
C PRO A 136 -12.70 12.17 14.90
N GLU A 137 -12.36 12.05 16.19
CA GLU A 137 -11.45 11.02 16.70
C GLU A 137 -11.87 9.58 16.35
N ILE A 138 -13.18 9.29 16.39
CA ILE A 138 -13.72 7.98 16.04
C ILE A 138 -13.50 7.68 14.56
N GLU A 139 -13.79 8.64 13.68
CA GLU A 139 -13.59 8.50 12.24
C GLU A 139 -12.09 8.42 11.91
N HIS A 140 -11.26 9.17 12.62
CA HIS A 140 -9.81 9.05 12.52
C HIS A 140 -9.36 7.62 12.85
N HIS A 141 -9.79 7.07 13.99
CA HIS A 141 -9.42 5.71 14.38
C HIS A 141 -9.89 4.66 13.36
N VAL A 142 -11.11 4.80 12.84
CA VAL A 142 -11.70 3.84 11.91
C VAL A 142 -11.08 3.92 10.52
N PHE A 143 -10.83 5.11 9.98
CA PHE A 143 -10.36 5.29 8.60
C PHE A 143 -8.85 5.39 8.48
N ARG A 144 -8.17 5.99 9.47
CA ARG A 144 -6.72 6.20 9.47
C ARG A 144 -5.96 5.26 10.41
N GLY A 145 -6.66 4.33 11.04
CA GLY A 145 -6.08 3.43 12.03
C GLY A 145 -5.81 4.14 13.36
N GLY A 146 -5.29 3.36 14.32
CA GLY A 146 -5.05 3.84 15.69
C GLY A 146 -3.85 4.76 15.86
N THR A 147 -3.10 5.03 14.79
CA THR A 147 -1.82 5.76 14.87
C THR A 147 -2.05 7.27 14.97
N PRO A 148 -1.61 7.93 16.04
CA PRO A 148 -1.68 9.39 16.19
C PRO A 148 -0.95 10.14 15.07
N ARG A 149 -1.39 11.37 14.77
CA ARG A 149 -0.84 12.21 13.67
C ARG A 149 0.68 12.39 13.75
N ASN A 150 1.23 12.53 14.96
CA ASN A 150 2.66 12.74 15.23
C ASN A 150 3.53 11.47 15.04
N ILE A 151 2.91 10.28 14.93
CA ILE A 151 3.62 9.01 14.70
C ILE A 151 3.74 8.71 13.20
N ALA A 152 2.79 9.16 12.39
CA ALA A 152 2.74 8.81 10.97
C ALA A 152 3.94 9.29 10.16
N GLU A 153 4.45 10.49 10.44
CA GLU A 153 5.67 11.02 9.79
C GLU A 153 6.88 10.15 10.15
N LYS A 154 7.08 9.88 11.44
CA LYS A 154 8.15 9.02 11.95
C LYS A 154 8.06 7.60 11.39
N LYS A 155 6.84 7.07 11.21
CA LYS A 155 6.58 5.77 10.56
C LYS A 155 7.10 5.73 9.13
N ILE A 156 6.85 6.77 8.35
CA ILE A 156 7.35 6.89 6.97
C ILE A 156 8.88 7.00 6.96
N ILE A 157 9.46 7.84 7.81
CA ILE A 157 10.92 7.97 7.92
C ILE A 157 11.57 6.61 8.23
N ALA A 158 11.01 5.86 9.20
CA ALA A 158 11.52 4.53 9.53
C ALA A 158 11.42 3.52 8.37
N SER A 159 10.33 3.56 7.60
CA SER A 159 10.21 2.75 6.39
C SER A 159 11.25 3.13 5.31
N LEU A 160 11.51 4.43 5.14
CA LEU A 160 12.51 4.92 4.18
C LEU A 160 13.94 4.56 4.58
N ASP A 161 14.27 4.64 5.87
CA ASP A 161 15.59 4.21 6.37
C ASP A 161 15.84 2.73 6.06
N TYR A 162 14.83 1.88 6.23
CA TYR A 162 14.95 0.49 5.81
C TYR A 162 15.11 0.36 4.29
N LEU A 163 14.24 0.99 3.49
CA LEU A 163 14.26 0.82 2.04
C LEU A 163 15.51 1.39 1.35
N ILE A 164 16.13 2.42 1.93
CA ILE A 164 17.28 3.11 1.36
C ILE A 164 18.61 2.66 1.97
N ASN A 165 18.63 2.45 3.29
CA ASN A 165 19.85 2.20 4.06
C ASN A 165 19.91 0.80 4.68
N ASP A 166 18.85 -0.02 4.55
CA ASP A 166 18.71 -1.33 5.19
C ASP A 166 18.77 -1.26 6.73
N ILE A 167 18.30 -0.15 7.30
CA ILE A 167 18.28 0.09 8.75
C ILE A 167 16.84 -0.01 9.28
N VAL A 168 16.62 -0.93 10.23
CA VAL A 168 15.36 -0.99 11.00
C VAL A 168 15.52 -0.19 12.28
N ASN A 169 14.99 1.03 12.31
CA ASN A 169 15.08 1.98 13.43
C ASN A 169 13.74 2.12 14.16
N ASP A 170 13.11 1.00 14.49
CA ASP A 170 11.79 1.01 15.13
C ASP A 170 11.83 1.55 16.55
N THR A 171 10.80 2.31 16.88
CA THR A 171 10.55 2.87 18.20
C THR A 171 9.04 2.84 18.47
N HIS A 172 8.64 3.07 19.72
CA HIS A 172 7.22 3.25 20.03
C HIS A 172 6.61 4.42 19.23
N ASP A 173 7.42 5.43 18.94
CA ASP A 173 7.02 6.67 18.28
C ASP A 173 6.88 6.56 16.76
N ASN A 174 7.18 5.41 16.15
CA ASN A 174 7.06 5.21 14.71
C ASN A 174 6.22 3.98 14.33
N ASP A 175 5.50 3.38 15.30
CA ASP A 175 4.57 2.27 15.06
C ASP A 175 5.22 1.12 14.26
N ALA A 176 6.49 0.84 14.58
CA ALA A 176 7.33 -0.16 13.92
C ALA A 176 7.39 -0.05 12.38
N GLY A 177 7.40 1.17 11.85
CA GLY A 177 7.37 1.44 10.40
C GLY A 177 8.48 0.73 9.62
N GLY A 178 9.67 0.56 10.20
CA GLY A 178 10.79 -0.17 9.62
C GLY A 178 10.52 -1.68 9.56
N SER A 179 10.14 -2.31 10.67
CA SER A 179 9.82 -3.76 10.69
C SER A 179 8.61 -4.13 9.84
N ILE A 180 7.56 -3.30 9.83
CA ILE A 180 6.40 -3.53 8.95
C ILE A 180 6.86 -3.51 7.49
N CYS A 181 7.64 -2.49 7.11
CA CYS A 181 8.17 -2.36 5.77
C CYS A 181 9.04 -3.57 5.38
N LYS A 182 9.95 -3.98 6.27
CA LYS A 182 10.82 -5.15 6.08
C LYS A 182 10.02 -6.42 5.89
N SER A 183 9.16 -6.75 6.85
CA SER A 183 8.35 -7.96 6.83
C SER A 183 7.48 -8.02 5.58
N TRP A 184 6.84 -6.91 5.19
CA TRP A 184 5.97 -6.88 4.02
C TRP A 184 6.76 -7.07 2.72
N LYS A 185 7.92 -6.42 2.58
CA LYS A 185 8.82 -6.60 1.43
C LYS A 185 9.31 -8.05 1.32
N GLU A 186 9.80 -8.63 2.41
CA GLU A 186 10.28 -10.02 2.43
C GLU A 186 9.15 -11.01 2.08
N ASN A 187 7.94 -10.81 2.64
CA ASN A 187 6.81 -11.68 2.32
C ASN A 187 6.38 -11.53 0.84
N LEU A 188 6.38 -10.31 0.30
CA LEU A 188 6.12 -10.08 -1.13
C LEU A 188 7.14 -10.79 -2.02
N GLU A 189 8.43 -10.68 -1.70
CA GLU A 189 9.50 -11.38 -2.41
C GLU A 189 9.31 -12.90 -2.36
N GLN A 190 8.91 -13.45 -1.22
CA GLN A 190 8.57 -14.88 -1.10
C GLN A 190 7.37 -15.28 -1.98
N LEU A 191 6.32 -14.46 -2.05
CA LEU A 191 5.18 -14.73 -2.94
C LEU A 191 5.59 -14.75 -4.41
N ILE A 192 6.48 -13.83 -4.81
CA ILE A 192 7.02 -13.78 -6.17
C ILE A 192 7.86 -15.01 -6.46
N LEU A 193 8.80 -15.37 -5.57
CA LEU A 193 9.63 -16.56 -5.70
C LEU A 193 8.81 -17.86 -5.79
N GLN A 194 7.68 -17.92 -5.10
CA GLN A 194 6.75 -19.05 -5.12
C GLN A 194 5.76 -19.00 -6.31
N ASN A 195 5.86 -18.03 -7.21
CA ASN A 195 4.92 -17.79 -8.31
C ASN A 195 3.45 -17.59 -7.87
N LYS A 196 3.23 -17.16 -6.62
CA LYS A 196 1.90 -16.84 -6.07
C LYS A 196 1.47 -15.41 -6.34
N PHE A 197 2.43 -14.54 -6.67
CA PHE A 197 2.18 -13.16 -7.07
C PHE A 197 3.12 -12.78 -8.21
N LYS A 198 2.59 -12.16 -9.27
CA LYS A 198 3.36 -11.77 -10.45
C LYS A 198 3.48 -10.26 -10.54
N LEU A 199 4.71 -9.76 -10.52
CA LEU A 199 4.97 -8.38 -10.95
C LEU A 199 4.89 -8.33 -12.47
N GLN A 200 4.06 -7.44 -13.03
CA GLN A 200 4.12 -7.11 -14.47
C GLN A 200 5.35 -6.26 -14.83
N GLN A 201 6.50 -6.46 -14.15
CA GLN A 201 7.73 -5.71 -14.41
C GLN A 201 8.44 -6.10 -15.72
N PHE A 202 8.04 -7.18 -16.41
CA PHE A 202 8.83 -7.74 -17.53
C PHE A 202 8.05 -8.21 -18.75
N LEU A 203 6.78 -7.82 -18.91
CA LEU A 203 6.06 -8.04 -20.16
C LEU A 203 6.15 -6.76 -21.00
N THR A 204 7.25 -6.63 -21.74
CA THR A 204 7.37 -5.76 -22.91
C THR A 204 6.37 -6.16 -23.99
#